data_AF-A0A2V8CGK1-F1
#
_entry.id   AF-A0A2V8CGK1-F1
#
_cell.length_a   1.000
_cell.length_b   1.000
_cell.length_c   1.000
_cell.angle_alpha   90.00
_cell.angle_beta   90.00
_cell.angle_gamma   90.00
#
_symmetry.space_group_name_H-M   'P 1'
#
loop_
_entity.id
_entity.type
_entity.pdbx_description
1 polymer ?
#
loop_
_entity_poly.entity_id
_entity_poly.type
_entity_poly.pdbx_seq_one_letter_code
_entity_poly.pdbx_strand_id
1 'polypeptide(L)'
;MAIQDLKEQIARLPEQPGVYLYFNTDGDTIYVGKARALRDRVRNYLGAAGTDPKIDALLDEVVRLEVIVTDSVVEALALENNLIKQRTPKYNILLRDDKNYPYLQLTTNEEFPRVLVARRVGR
;
A
#
# COMPACT_ATOMS: atom_id res chain seq x y z
N MET A 1 -0.81 -19.67 5.00
CA MET A 1 -1.04 -20.14 3.61
C MET A 1 0.31 -20.43 2.99
N ALA A 2 0.48 -21.46 2.16
CA ALA A 2 1.78 -21.65 1.54
C ALA A 2 2.05 -20.49 0.57
N ILE A 3 3.28 -19.95 0.55
CA ILE A 3 3.70 -18.92 -0.43
C ILE A 3 3.38 -19.35 -1.87
N GLN A 4 3.36 -20.66 -2.12
CA GLN A 4 3.00 -21.25 -3.41
C GLN A 4 1.52 -21.05 -3.78
N ASP A 5 0.59 -21.15 -2.83
CA ASP A 5 -0.85 -20.92 -3.06
C ASP A 5 -1.12 -19.44 -3.38
N LEU A 6 -0.34 -18.54 -2.78
CA LEU A 6 -0.41 -17.10 -3.04
C LEU A 6 0.02 -16.77 -4.49
N LYS A 7 1.01 -17.50 -5.05
CA LYS A 7 1.44 -17.32 -6.45
C LYS A 7 0.32 -17.63 -7.45
N GLU A 8 -0.45 -18.68 -7.21
CA GLU A 8 -1.57 -19.05 -8.08
C GLU A 8 -2.71 -18.02 -8.02
N GLN A 9 -3.02 -17.53 -6.83
CA GLN A 9 -3.99 -16.44 -6.66
C GLN A 9 -3.54 -15.16 -7.39
N ILE A 10 -2.25 -14.81 -7.31
CA ILE A 10 -1.68 -13.65 -8.00
C ILE A 10 -1.85 -13.72 -9.52
N ALA A 11 -1.66 -14.90 -10.11
CA ALA A 11 -1.80 -15.07 -11.57
C ALA A 11 -3.21 -14.73 -12.07
N ARG A 12 -4.23 -14.89 -11.20
CA ARG A 12 -5.64 -14.61 -11.49
C ARG A 12 -6.06 -13.17 -11.17
N LEU A 13 -5.19 -12.37 -10.55
CA LEU A 13 -5.50 -10.98 -10.22
C LEU A 13 -5.62 -10.12 -11.49
N PRO A 14 -6.53 -9.14 -11.51
CA PRO A 14 -6.67 -8.24 -12.63
C PRO A 14 -5.49 -7.25 -12.71
N GLU A 15 -5.21 -6.78 -13.93
CA GLU A 15 -4.30 -5.65 -14.18
C GLU A 15 -5.06 -4.32 -14.11
N GLN A 16 -5.78 -4.13 -13.01
CA GLN A 16 -6.62 -2.96 -12.76
C GLN A 16 -6.19 -2.28 -11.45
N PRO A 17 -6.51 -0.98 -11.30
CA PRO A 17 -6.30 -0.29 -10.04
C PRO A 17 -7.24 -0.84 -8.96
N GLY A 18 -6.78 -0.80 -7.72
CA GLY A 18 -7.56 -1.29 -6.60
C GLY A 18 -6.78 -1.35 -5.30
N VAL A 19 -7.40 -1.95 -4.30
CA VAL A 19 -6.85 -2.16 -2.96
C VAL A 19 -6.70 -3.67 -2.70
N TYR A 20 -5.59 -4.08 -2.12
CA TYR A 20 -5.36 -5.44 -1.64
C TYR A 20 -5.31 -5.47 -0.11
N LEU A 21 -5.85 -6.53 0.46
CA LEU A 21 -5.95 -6.75 1.91
C LEU A 21 -5.34 -8.11 2.26
N TYR A 22 -4.44 -8.12 3.23
CA TYR A 22 -3.93 -9.34 3.82
C TYR A 22 -4.56 -9.61 5.18
N PHE A 23 -4.86 -10.88 5.43
CA PHE A 23 -5.47 -11.34 6.67
C PHE A 23 -4.65 -12.43 7.34
N ASN A 24 -4.71 -12.47 8.66
CA ASN A 24 -4.15 -13.54 9.47
C ASN A 24 -5.16 -14.69 9.69
N THR A 25 -4.74 -15.72 10.43
CA THR A 25 -5.58 -16.88 10.80
C THR A 25 -6.84 -16.53 11.56
N ASP A 26 -6.81 -15.45 12.32
CA ASP A 26 -7.93 -15.00 13.15
C ASP A 26 -8.98 -14.22 12.33
N GLY A 27 -8.68 -13.96 11.06
CA GLY A 27 -9.55 -13.20 10.16
C GLY A 27 -9.35 -11.69 10.24
N ASP A 28 -8.38 -11.21 11.00
CA ASP A 28 -8.06 -9.79 11.13
C ASP A 28 -7.34 -9.28 9.89
N THR A 29 -7.63 -8.04 9.50
CA THR A 29 -6.87 -7.35 8.45
C THR A 29 -5.56 -6.85 9.02
N ILE A 30 -4.45 -7.44 8.57
CA ILE A 30 -3.11 -7.13 9.08
C ILE A 30 -2.34 -6.17 8.18
N TYR A 31 -2.73 -6.06 6.91
CA TYR A 31 -2.19 -5.07 5.97
C TYR A 31 -3.21 -4.69 4.89
N VAL A 32 -3.17 -3.43 4.46
CA VAL A 32 -3.96 -2.85 3.35
C VAL A 32 -3.02 -2.04 2.48
N GLY A 33 -3.07 -2.21 1.17
CA GLY A 33 -2.32 -1.36 0.26
C GLY A 33 -3.05 -1.11 -1.06
N LYS A 34 -2.76 0.01 -1.71
CA LYS A 34 -3.27 0.32 -3.04
C LYS A 34 -2.32 -0.11 -4.16
N ALA A 35 -2.87 -0.37 -5.34
CA ALA A 35 -2.14 -0.69 -6.55
C ALA A 35 -2.69 0.05 -7.77
N ARG A 36 -1.80 0.40 -8.71
CA ARG A 36 -2.22 0.79 -10.08
C ARG A 36 -2.60 -0.44 -10.92
N ALA A 37 -1.90 -1.55 -10.68
CA ALA A 37 -2.18 -2.87 -11.22
C ALA A 37 -2.03 -3.87 -10.07
N LEU A 38 -3.13 -4.47 -9.63
CA LEU A 38 -3.15 -5.39 -8.49
C LEU A 38 -2.21 -6.58 -8.69
N ARG A 39 -2.21 -7.19 -9.89
CA ARG A 39 -1.34 -8.32 -10.23
C ARG A 39 0.15 -8.02 -10.00
N ASP A 40 0.64 -6.93 -10.55
CA ASP A 40 2.07 -6.57 -10.46
C ASP A 40 2.46 -6.20 -9.04
N ARG A 41 1.60 -5.46 -8.33
CA ARG A 41 1.89 -5.01 -6.98
C ARG A 41 2.04 -6.19 -6.04
N VAL A 42 1.11 -7.15 -6.07
CA VAL A 42 1.17 -8.34 -5.20
C VAL A 42 2.32 -9.27 -5.60
N ARG A 43 2.62 -9.41 -6.90
CA ARG A 43 3.80 -10.15 -7.38
C ARG A 43 5.11 -9.59 -6.81
N ASN A 44 5.24 -8.27 -6.73
CA ASN A 44 6.44 -7.63 -6.20
C ASN A 44 6.69 -7.95 -4.72
N TYR A 45 5.64 -8.14 -3.89
CA TYR A 45 5.82 -8.54 -2.50
C TYR A 45 6.46 -9.92 -2.38
N LEU A 46 6.06 -10.87 -3.24
CA LEU A 46 6.70 -12.18 -3.27
C LEU A 46 8.16 -12.12 -3.75
N GLY A 47 8.48 -11.23 -4.68
CA GLY A 47 9.86 -11.01 -5.12
C GLY A 47 10.75 -10.34 -4.06
N ALA A 48 10.15 -9.61 -3.12
CA ALA A 48 10.83 -8.98 -2.00
C ALA A 48 11.00 -9.90 -0.77
N ALA A 49 10.44 -11.11 -0.80
CA ALA A 49 10.65 -12.10 0.25
C ALA A 49 12.14 -12.40 0.41
N GLY A 50 12.62 -12.38 1.66
CA GLY A 50 14.02 -12.55 2.03
C GLY A 50 14.88 -11.30 1.89
N THR A 51 14.30 -10.14 1.53
CA THR A 51 15.05 -8.87 1.39
C THR A 51 14.77 -7.85 2.49
N ASP A 52 13.61 -7.91 3.14
CA ASP A 52 13.23 -7.03 4.23
C ASP A 52 12.54 -7.85 5.34
N PRO A 53 13.13 -7.94 6.54
CA PRO A 53 12.57 -8.70 7.65
C PRO A 53 11.14 -8.30 8.03
N LYS A 54 10.74 -7.04 7.79
CA LYS A 54 9.38 -6.60 8.08
C LYS A 54 8.37 -7.13 7.06
N ILE A 55 8.79 -7.25 5.80
CA ILE A 55 7.98 -7.87 4.74
C ILE A 55 7.88 -9.37 5.00
N ASP A 56 8.97 -10.02 5.40
CA ASP A 56 8.96 -11.45 5.73
C ASP A 56 8.01 -11.75 6.89
N ALA A 57 8.07 -10.96 7.97
CA ALA A 57 7.14 -11.10 9.09
C ALA A 57 5.66 -10.93 8.68
N LEU A 58 5.37 -10.00 7.77
CA LEU A 58 4.03 -9.86 7.19
C LEU A 58 3.65 -11.13 6.43
N LEU A 59 4.50 -11.59 5.50
CA LEU A 59 4.23 -12.74 4.64
C LEU A 59 4.05 -14.04 5.43
N ASP A 60 4.76 -14.22 6.55
CA ASP A 60 4.61 -15.36 7.44
C ASP A 60 3.25 -15.40 8.16
N GLU A 61 2.67 -14.24 8.45
CA GLU A 61 1.36 -14.12 9.13
C GLU A 61 0.18 -14.17 8.13
N VAL A 62 0.41 -13.90 6.83
CA VAL A 62 -0.66 -13.90 5.82
C VAL A 62 -1.21 -15.30 5.56
N VAL A 63 -2.52 -15.44 5.67
CA VAL A 63 -3.24 -16.65 5.25
C VAL A 63 -4.28 -16.42 4.18
N ARG A 64 -4.69 -15.17 3.95
CA ARG A 64 -5.68 -14.82 2.93
C ARG A 64 -5.37 -13.47 2.32
N LEU A 65 -5.53 -13.40 1.00
CA LEU A 65 -5.49 -12.17 0.20
C LEU A 65 -6.90 -11.90 -0.34
N GLU A 66 -7.38 -10.67 -0.17
CA GLU A 66 -8.56 -10.16 -0.88
C GLU A 66 -8.19 -8.92 -1.68
N VAL A 67 -8.95 -8.66 -2.74
CA VAL A 67 -8.78 -7.47 -3.57
C VAL A 67 -10.11 -6.80 -3.85
N ILE A 68 -10.09 -5.47 -3.92
CA ILE A 68 -11.21 -4.64 -4.32
C ILE A 68 -10.76 -3.82 -5.52
N VAL A 69 -11.34 -4.10 -6.68
CA VAL A 69 -11.09 -3.35 -7.91
C VAL A 69 -11.79 -1.99 -7.83
N THR A 70 -11.16 -0.96 -8.36
CA THR A 70 -11.69 0.41 -8.43
C THR A 70 -11.60 0.92 -9.87
N ASP A 71 -12.34 1.96 -10.20
CA ASP A 71 -12.32 2.52 -11.57
C ASP A 71 -11.12 3.45 -11.79
N SER A 72 -10.49 3.93 -10.70
CA SER A 72 -9.31 4.77 -10.78
C SER A 72 -8.31 4.58 -9.63
N VAL A 73 -7.07 5.00 -9.85
CA VAL A 73 -6.01 5.02 -8.82
C VAL A 73 -6.37 5.99 -7.67
N VAL A 74 -7.14 7.04 -7.97
CA VAL A 74 -7.59 8.03 -6.98
C VAL A 74 -8.62 7.42 -6.03
N GLU A 75 -9.56 6.62 -6.56
CA GLU A 75 -10.49 5.85 -5.74
C GLU A 75 -9.77 4.80 -4.90
N ALA A 76 -8.82 4.06 -5.49
CA ALA A 76 -8.00 3.11 -4.73
C ALA A 76 -7.28 3.79 -3.55
N LEU A 77 -6.77 5.00 -3.74
CA LEU A 77 -6.15 5.79 -2.68
C LEU A 77 -7.15 6.17 -1.57
N ALA A 78 -8.33 6.66 -1.94
CA ALA A 78 -9.36 7.03 -0.98
C ALA A 78 -9.86 5.81 -0.19
N LEU A 79 -10.10 4.69 -0.88
CA LEU A 79 -10.56 3.44 -0.29
C LEU A 79 -9.51 2.84 0.66
N GLU A 80 -8.24 2.78 0.25
CA GLU A 80 -7.14 2.34 1.10
C GLU A 80 -7.09 3.17 2.39
N ASN A 81 -7.15 4.49 2.26
CA ASN A 81 -7.09 5.38 3.42
C ASN A 81 -8.25 5.13 4.39
N ASN A 82 -9.46 4.93 3.87
CA ASN A 82 -10.63 4.61 4.68
C ASN A 82 -10.47 3.25 5.39
N LEU A 83 -10.00 2.22 4.67
CA LEU A 83 -9.80 0.88 5.24
C LEU A 83 -8.70 0.86 6.32
N ILE A 84 -7.61 1.59 6.12
CA ILE A 84 -6.55 1.73 7.13
C ILE A 84 -7.09 2.43 8.38
N LYS A 85 -7.88 3.49 8.23
CA LYS A 85 -8.48 4.21 9.36
C LYS A 85 -9.51 3.36 10.12
N GLN A 86 -10.29 2.55 9.40
CA GLN A 86 -11.33 1.71 10.00
C GLN A 86 -10.76 0.48 10.71
N ARG A 87 -9.73 -0.15 10.14
CA ARG A 87 -9.22 -1.45 10.61
C ARG A 87 -7.91 -1.34 11.38
N THR A 88 -7.21 -0.21 11.29
CA THR A 88 -5.92 0.04 11.95
C THR A 88 -4.93 -1.13 11.83
N PRO A 89 -4.62 -1.62 10.61
CA PRO A 89 -3.88 -2.86 10.45
C PRO A 89 -2.47 -2.77 11.04
N LYS A 90 -2.06 -3.81 11.78
CA LYS A 90 -0.76 -3.92 12.46
C LYS A 90 0.41 -3.51 11.56
N TYR A 91 0.52 -4.09 10.37
CA TYR A 91 1.66 -3.84 9.49
C TYR A 91 1.57 -2.50 8.74
N ASN A 92 0.39 -1.89 8.58
CA ASN A 92 0.32 -0.52 8.03
C ASN A 92 0.95 0.51 8.96
N ILE A 93 0.99 0.24 10.26
CA ILE A 93 1.65 1.10 11.25
C ILE A 93 3.16 0.81 11.26
N LEU A 94 3.56 -0.46 11.32
CA LEU A 94 4.96 -0.89 11.39
C LEU A 94 5.76 -0.66 10.09
N LEU A 95 5.06 -0.71 8.95
CA LEU A 95 5.59 -0.45 7.61
C LEU A 95 5.32 0.98 7.13
N ARG A 96 4.79 1.86 7.99
CA ARG A 96 4.67 3.28 7.66
C ARG A 96 6.07 3.86 7.56
N ASP A 97 6.52 4.06 6.33
CA ASP A 97 7.77 4.76 6.06
C ASP A 97 7.61 6.21 6.55
N ASP A 98 8.41 6.59 7.54
CA ASP A 98 8.56 7.95 8.04
C ASP A 98 9.30 8.86 7.04
N LYS A 99 9.70 8.30 5.88
CA LYS A 99 10.44 9.01 4.85
C LYS A 99 9.54 9.47 3.70
N ASN A 100 9.38 10.80 3.65
CA ASN A 100 8.99 11.62 2.49
C ASN A 100 7.49 11.65 2.12
N TYR A 101 6.68 12.32 2.95
CA TYR A 101 5.59 13.10 2.36
C TYR A 101 6.19 14.38 1.76
N PRO A 102 6.18 14.56 0.43
CA PRO A 102 6.51 15.84 -0.14
C PRO A 102 5.45 16.87 0.26
N TYR A 103 5.90 18.04 0.66
CA TYR A 103 5.05 19.20 0.86
C TYR A 103 4.91 19.95 -0.46
N LEU A 104 3.73 20.53 -0.72
CA LEU A 104 3.58 21.54 -1.76
C LEU A 104 3.86 22.90 -1.12
N GLN A 105 4.93 23.55 -1.54
CA GLN A 105 5.25 24.92 -1.14
C GLN A 105 4.67 25.88 -2.18
N LEU A 106 3.85 26.82 -1.71
CA LEU A 106 3.41 27.95 -2.51
C LEU A 106 4.37 29.12 -2.25
N THR A 107 4.98 29.66 -3.29
CA THR A 107 5.80 30.86 -3.16
C THR A 107 4.92 32.09 -3.04
N THR A 108 5.11 32.86 -1.97
CA THR A 108 4.30 34.06 -1.68
C THR A 108 5.04 35.37 -1.92
N ASN A 109 6.36 35.30 -2.18
CA ASN A 109 7.24 36.47 -2.25
C ASN A 109 7.58 36.89 -3.70
N GLU A 110 6.80 36.41 -4.67
CA GLU A 110 6.97 36.73 -6.08
C GLU A 110 5.63 37.08 -6.72
N GLU A 111 5.66 37.90 -7.76
CA GLU A 111 4.48 38.43 -8.45
C GLU A 111 3.58 37.33 -9.03
N PHE A 112 4.18 36.20 -9.43
CA PHE A 112 3.48 35.02 -9.93
C PHE A 112 3.82 33.80 -9.06
N PRO A 113 2.95 33.44 -8.10
CA PRO A 113 3.13 32.29 -7.23
C PRO A 113 3.33 30.98 -8.00
N ARG A 114 4.22 30.14 -7.50
CA ARG A 114 4.54 28.82 -8.04
C ARG A 114 4.29 27.74 -7.01
N VAL A 115 3.93 26.55 -7.49
CA VAL A 115 3.81 25.34 -6.68
C VAL A 115 5.10 24.53 -6.82
N LEU A 116 5.82 24.38 -5.72
CA LEU A 116 7.08 23.63 -5.66
C LEU A 116 6.93 22.38 -4.79
N VAL A 117 7.65 21.31 -5.14
CA VAL A 117 7.73 20.10 -4.32
C VAL A 117 8.86 20.26 -3.30
N ALA A 118 8.51 20.39 -2.02
CA ALA A 118 9.45 20.51 -0.91
C ALA A 118 9.54 19.19 -0.13
N ARG A 119 10.72 18.90 0.44
CA ARG A 119 10.93 17.72 1.31
C ARG A 119 11.10 18.07 2.79
N ARG A 120 11.07 19.35 3.13
CA ARG A 120 11.18 19.90 4.49
C ARG A 120 10.33 21.17 4.58
N VAL A 121 9.65 21.38 5.70
CA VAL A 121 8.98 22.64 6.00
C VAL A 121 10.05 23.61 6.53
N GLY A 122 10.31 24.69 5.80
CA GLY A 122 11.13 25.78 6.33
C GLY A 122 10.38 26.40 7.52
N ARG A 123 11.05 26.48 8.67
CA ARG A 123 10.56 27.24 9.82
C ARG A 123 10.75 28.72 9.60
#